data_AF-A0A4Q5XHT4-F1
#
_entry.id   AF-A0A4Q5XHT4-F1
#
_cell.length_a   1.000
_cell.length_b   1.000
_cell.length_c   1.000
_cell.angle_alpha   90.00
_cell.angle_beta   90.00
_cell.angle_gamma   90.00
#
_symmetry.space_group_name_H-M   'P 1'
#
loop_
_entity.id
_entity.type
_entity.pdbx_description
1 polymer ?
#
loop_
_entity_poly.entity_id
_entity_poly.type
_entity_poly.pdbx_seq_one_letter_code
_entity_poly.pdbx_strand_id
1 'polypeptide(L)'
;MIRFTTVSVCMALSLSLAAGCNKAQDEQRKADEARAEADNKVNEANREATDKINAAQAEADKKVADAQANFLKLREDYRHDVTEDLVKVDKSIADLDAKAKTEKGKSKAELDAALPNIRTLRENVATEYRSLELASAITWDDAKGRVNKAVDELKKAIDKVD
;
A
#
# COMPACT_ATOMS: atom_id res chain seq x y z
N MET A 1 -40.86 -11.94 39.01
CA MET A 1 -40.81 -11.96 40.49
C MET A 1 -39.49 -11.34 40.87
N ILE A 2 -39.41 -10.16 41.49
CA ILE A 2 -39.52 -9.88 42.94
C ILE A 2 -39.83 -8.36 43.04
N ARG A 3 -41.08 -7.98 43.33
CA ARG A 3 -41.61 -7.37 44.57
C ARG A 3 -40.92 -6.08 45.07
N PHE A 4 -41.64 -4.99 44.84
CA PHE A 4 -41.62 -3.72 45.58
C PHE A 4 -41.75 -3.93 47.10
N THR A 5 -41.00 -3.16 47.89
CA THR A 5 -41.35 -2.83 49.28
C THR A 5 -40.87 -1.43 49.61
N THR A 6 -41.85 -0.54 49.74
CA THR A 6 -41.80 0.79 50.34
C THR A 6 -41.64 0.67 51.85
N VAL A 7 -40.71 1.39 52.48
CA VAL A 7 -40.84 1.74 53.91
C VAL A 7 -40.48 3.21 54.11
N SER A 8 -41.46 3.87 54.70
CA SER A 8 -41.56 5.25 55.17
C SER A 8 -40.72 5.51 56.42
N VAL A 9 -40.01 6.64 56.47
CA VAL A 9 -39.64 7.33 57.72
C VAL A 9 -39.75 8.86 57.51
N CYS A 10 -40.78 9.45 58.10
CA CYS A 10 -40.84 10.87 58.45
C CYS A 10 -39.92 11.13 59.65
N MET A 11 -39.07 12.16 59.60
CA MET A 11 -38.74 12.90 60.81
C MET A 11 -38.36 14.35 60.49
N ALA A 12 -38.93 15.23 61.30
CA ALA A 12 -38.99 16.67 61.18
C ALA A 12 -37.64 17.37 60.99
N LEU A 13 -37.58 18.31 60.04
CA LEU A 13 -36.57 19.35 60.00
C LEU A 13 -37.24 20.72 60.09
N SER A 14 -37.57 21.10 61.32
CA SER A 14 -38.11 22.41 61.67
C SER A 14 -36.97 23.44 61.68
N LEU A 15 -37.05 24.39 60.74
CA LEU A 15 -36.75 25.82 60.93
C LEU A 15 -35.45 26.21 61.68
N SER A 16 -34.34 26.21 60.95
CA SER A 16 -33.16 27.06 61.23
C SER A 16 -32.66 27.75 59.95
N LEU A 17 -33.61 28.21 59.13
CA LEU A 17 -33.39 28.91 57.85
C LEU A 17 -33.45 30.43 58.05
N ALA A 18 -32.33 31.06 58.41
CA ALA A 18 -32.17 32.50 58.18
C ALA A 18 -30.72 32.96 58.00
N ALA A 19 -29.73 32.25 58.57
CA ALA A 19 -28.31 32.65 58.45
C ALA A 19 -27.46 31.74 57.53
N GLY A 20 -28.00 30.60 57.07
CA GLY A 20 -27.25 29.59 56.28
C GLY A 20 -27.56 29.55 54.78
N CYS A 21 -28.63 30.21 54.31
CA CYS A 21 -29.04 30.16 52.91
C CYS A 21 -28.06 30.84 51.95
N ASN A 22 -27.42 31.96 52.36
CA ASN A 22 -26.42 32.62 51.52
C ASN A 22 -25.17 31.75 51.31
N LYS A 23 -24.72 31.02 52.33
CA LYS A 23 -23.55 30.14 52.22
C LYS A 23 -23.82 28.91 51.34
N ALA A 24 -25.03 28.35 51.42
CA ALA A 24 -25.42 27.23 50.57
C ALA A 24 -25.54 27.64 49.08
N GLN A 25 -26.10 28.82 48.80
CA GLN A 25 -26.18 29.36 47.43
C GLN A 25 -24.80 29.69 46.86
N ASP A 26 -23.89 30.26 47.66
CA ASP A 26 -22.53 30.57 47.20
C ASP A 26 -21.71 29.30 46.91
N GLU A 27 -21.81 28.27 47.75
CA GLU A 27 -21.13 26.99 47.49
C GLU A 27 -21.73 26.25 46.28
N GLN A 28 -23.04 26.34 46.07
CA GLN A 28 -23.69 25.79 44.88
C GLN A 28 -23.21 26.52 43.60
N ARG A 29 -23.12 27.85 43.63
CA ARG A 29 -22.60 28.64 42.51
C ARG A 29 -21.15 28.27 42.17
N LYS A 30 -20.28 28.13 43.17
CA LYS A 30 -18.88 27.68 42.93
C LYS A 30 -18.83 26.27 42.33
N ALA A 31 -19.70 25.36 42.79
CA ALA A 31 -19.77 24.01 42.24
C ALA A 31 -20.23 24.02 40.77
N ASP A 32 -21.20 24.87 40.42
CA ASP A 32 -21.69 25.01 39.05
C ASP A 32 -20.65 25.67 38.14
N GLU A 33 -19.92 26.68 38.62
CA GLU A 33 -18.78 27.29 37.91
C GLU A 33 -17.65 26.27 37.68
N ALA A 34 -17.28 25.49 38.69
CA ALA A 34 -16.26 24.46 38.57
C ALA A 34 -16.67 23.33 37.59
N ARG A 35 -17.96 22.96 37.57
CA ARG A 35 -18.51 22.01 36.58
C ARG A 35 -18.43 22.59 35.17
N ALA A 36 -18.86 23.83 34.98
CA ALA A 36 -18.79 24.49 33.68
C ALA A 36 -17.35 24.59 33.16
N GLU A 37 -16.38 24.90 34.03
CA GLU A 37 -14.97 24.93 33.66
C GLU A 37 -14.44 23.54 33.29
N ALA A 38 -14.80 22.51 34.06
CA ALA A 38 -14.43 21.13 33.76
C ALA A 38 -15.03 20.66 32.42
N ASP A 39 -16.30 20.94 32.17
CA ASP A 39 -16.98 20.61 30.91
C ASP A 39 -16.32 21.34 29.73
N ASN A 40 -15.93 22.60 29.90
CA ASN A 40 -15.19 23.36 28.89
C ASN A 40 -13.82 22.73 28.58
N LYS A 41 -13.05 22.35 29.61
CA LYS A 41 -11.76 21.67 29.46
C LYS A 41 -11.90 20.31 28.78
N VAL A 42 -12.94 19.54 29.11
CA VAL A 42 -13.24 18.27 28.46
C VAL A 42 -13.58 18.49 26.99
N ASN A 43 -14.41 19.49 26.67
CA ASN A 43 -14.77 19.82 25.29
C ASN A 43 -13.57 20.28 24.47
N GLU A 44 -12.68 21.09 25.05
CA GLU A 44 -11.43 21.52 24.41
C GLU A 44 -10.49 20.34 24.16
N ALA A 45 -10.27 19.48 25.17
CA ALA A 45 -9.47 18.28 25.02
C ALA A 45 -10.03 17.32 23.96
N ASN A 46 -11.36 17.17 23.89
CA ASN A 46 -12.02 16.35 22.87
C ASN A 46 -11.85 16.92 21.46
N ARG A 47 -11.93 18.26 21.30
CA ARG A 47 -11.65 18.93 20.01
C ARG A 47 -10.20 18.72 19.60
N GLU A 48 -9.25 18.98 20.49
CA GLU A 48 -7.83 18.80 20.21
C GLU A 48 -7.49 17.34 19.85
N ALA A 49 -8.09 16.38 20.57
CA ALA A 49 -7.93 14.96 20.26
C ALA A 49 -8.51 14.61 18.88
N THR A 50 -9.69 15.14 18.56
CA THR A 50 -10.33 14.94 17.25
C THR A 50 -9.47 15.54 16.13
N ASP A 51 -8.95 16.75 16.31
CA ASP A 51 -8.08 17.42 15.34
C ASP A 51 -6.79 16.63 15.11
N LYS A 52 -6.16 16.12 16.18
CA LYS A 52 -4.98 15.26 16.07
C LYS A 52 -5.26 13.94 15.35
N ILE A 53 -6.40 13.31 15.62
CA ILE A 53 -6.81 12.07 14.95
C ILE A 53 -7.01 12.34 13.45
N ASN A 54 -7.74 13.40 13.10
CA ASN A 54 -8.01 13.78 11.72
C ASN A 54 -6.71 14.11 10.96
N ALA A 55 -5.80 14.84 11.59
CA ALA A 55 -4.49 15.15 11.01
C ALA A 55 -3.66 13.88 10.77
N ALA A 56 -3.63 12.96 11.74
CA ALA A 56 -2.91 11.70 11.61
C ALA A 56 -3.50 10.79 10.51
N GLN A 57 -4.84 10.74 10.39
CA GLN A 57 -5.51 10.02 9.32
C GLN A 57 -5.18 10.61 7.94
N ALA A 58 -5.26 11.93 7.79
CA ALA A 58 -4.92 12.60 6.54
C ALA A 58 -3.45 12.37 6.14
N GLU A 59 -2.52 12.35 7.09
CA GLU A 59 -1.12 12.04 6.83
C GLU A 59 -0.92 10.58 6.42
N ALA A 60 -1.61 9.65 7.07
CA ALA A 60 -1.56 8.22 6.73
C ALA A 60 -2.12 7.98 5.32
N ASP A 61 -3.27 8.57 4.98
CA ASP A 61 -3.88 8.48 3.66
C ASP A 61 -2.96 9.03 2.58
N LYS A 62 -2.32 10.18 2.84
CA LYS A 62 -1.31 10.74 1.94
C LYS A 62 -0.15 9.78 1.72
N LYS A 63 0.40 9.19 2.79
CA LYS A 63 1.51 8.22 2.69
C LYS A 63 1.11 6.98 1.88
N VAL A 64 -0.12 6.51 2.03
CA VAL A 64 -0.64 5.38 1.23
C VAL A 64 -0.75 5.77 -0.25
N ALA A 65 -1.31 6.95 -0.55
CA ALA A 65 -1.42 7.45 -1.92
C ALA A 65 -0.04 7.62 -2.58
N ASP A 66 0.92 8.23 -1.87
CA ASP A 66 2.28 8.42 -2.35
C ASP A 66 2.98 7.08 -2.60
N ALA A 67 2.82 6.09 -1.71
CA ALA A 67 3.38 4.75 -1.89
C ALA A 67 2.79 4.03 -3.11
N GLN A 68 1.48 4.14 -3.33
CA GLN A 68 0.81 3.57 -4.50
C GLN A 68 1.30 4.23 -5.80
N ALA A 69 1.39 5.55 -5.84
CA ALA A 69 1.89 6.29 -7.00
C ALA A 69 3.34 5.92 -7.33
N ASN A 70 4.21 5.85 -6.32
CA ASN A 70 5.61 5.45 -6.48
C ASN A 70 5.73 4.01 -6.98
N PHE A 71 4.91 3.10 -6.47
CA PHE A 71 4.91 1.72 -6.93
C PHE A 71 4.47 1.60 -8.40
N LEU A 72 3.41 2.30 -8.81
CA LEU A 72 2.96 2.32 -10.20
C LEU A 72 4.04 2.88 -11.13
N LYS A 73 4.69 3.98 -10.73
CA LYS A 73 5.80 4.55 -11.50
C LYS A 73 6.96 3.55 -11.67
N LEU A 74 7.38 2.92 -10.57
CA LEU A 74 8.45 1.91 -10.60
C LEU A 74 8.13 0.74 -11.56
N ARG A 75 6.86 0.32 -11.60
CA ARG A 75 6.42 -0.74 -12.54
C ARG A 75 6.53 -0.29 -13.98
N GLU A 76 6.06 0.91 -14.29
CA GLU A 76 6.07 1.43 -15.66
C GLU A 76 7.50 1.70 -16.14
N ASP A 77 8.35 2.27 -15.30
CA ASP A 77 9.77 2.46 -15.62
C ASP A 77 10.45 1.12 -15.96
N TYR A 78 10.26 0.10 -15.12
CA TYR A 78 10.79 -1.25 -15.40
C TYR A 78 10.21 -1.88 -16.67
N ARG A 79 8.89 -1.74 -16.90
CA ARG A 79 8.25 -2.25 -18.12
C ARG A 79 8.81 -1.59 -19.37
N HIS A 80 9.13 -0.30 -19.29
CA HIS A 80 9.76 0.45 -20.37
C HIS A 80 11.17 -0.09 -20.67
N ASP A 81 12.01 -0.23 -19.65
CA ASP A 81 13.37 -0.76 -19.79
C ASP A 81 13.39 -2.14 -20.43
N VAL A 82 12.55 -3.06 -19.94
CA VAL A 82 12.46 -4.41 -20.51
C VAL A 82 11.91 -4.39 -21.94
N THR A 83 10.98 -3.49 -22.27
CA THR A 83 10.46 -3.36 -23.64
C THR A 83 11.55 -2.89 -24.59
N GLU A 84 12.38 -1.92 -24.18
CA GLU A 84 13.51 -1.46 -24.99
C GLU A 84 14.51 -2.59 -25.23
N ASP A 85 14.82 -3.37 -24.20
CA ASP A 85 15.68 -4.54 -24.31
C ASP A 85 15.10 -5.61 -25.23
N LEU A 86 13.79 -5.87 -25.13
CA LEU A 86 13.09 -6.81 -25.99
C LEU A 86 13.14 -6.39 -27.47
N VAL A 87 13.04 -5.10 -27.77
CA VAL A 87 13.18 -4.59 -29.15
C VAL A 87 14.58 -4.91 -29.70
N LYS A 88 15.63 -4.74 -28.90
CA LYS A 88 17.02 -5.07 -29.31
C LYS A 88 17.18 -6.56 -29.54
N VAL A 89 16.67 -7.38 -28.61
CA VAL A 89 16.70 -8.84 -28.71
C VAL A 89 15.92 -9.36 -29.92
N ASP A 90 14.72 -8.84 -30.16
CA ASP A 90 13.88 -9.24 -31.30
C ASP A 90 14.55 -8.91 -32.63
N LYS A 91 15.27 -7.78 -32.70
CA LYS A 91 16.11 -7.46 -33.85
C LYS A 91 17.24 -8.49 -34.03
N SER A 92 17.98 -8.83 -32.97
CA SER A 92 19.05 -9.84 -33.06
C SER A 92 18.52 -11.21 -33.50
N ILE A 93 17.35 -11.63 -33.03
CA ILE A 93 16.71 -12.88 -33.48
C ILE A 93 16.38 -12.82 -34.97
N ALA A 94 15.83 -11.70 -35.45
CA ALA A 94 15.54 -11.50 -36.87
C ALA A 94 16.81 -11.52 -37.74
N ASP A 95 17.90 -10.92 -37.25
CA ASP A 95 19.20 -10.93 -37.91
C ASP A 95 19.79 -12.36 -37.97
N LEU A 96 19.67 -13.15 -36.89
CA LEU A 96 20.06 -14.57 -36.89
C LEU A 96 19.21 -15.40 -37.87
N ASP A 97 17.90 -15.16 -37.93
CA ASP A 97 17.00 -15.81 -38.89
C ASP A 97 17.35 -15.47 -40.34
N ALA A 98 17.81 -14.24 -40.60
CA ALA A 98 18.32 -13.84 -41.90
C ALA A 98 19.66 -14.52 -42.22
N LYS A 99 20.62 -14.51 -41.27
CA LYS A 99 21.91 -15.20 -41.39
C LYS A 99 21.71 -16.69 -41.72
N ALA A 100 20.80 -17.38 -41.03
CA ALA A 100 20.54 -18.81 -41.24
C ALA A 100 20.05 -19.17 -42.66
N LYS A 101 19.46 -18.20 -43.38
CA LYS A 101 18.99 -18.37 -44.78
C LYS A 101 20.11 -18.16 -45.79
N THR A 102 21.13 -17.37 -45.47
CA THR A 102 22.21 -17.00 -46.39
C THR A 102 23.50 -17.79 -46.16
N GLU A 103 23.78 -18.12 -44.89
CA GLU A 103 24.95 -18.89 -44.48
C GLU A 103 24.92 -20.32 -45.01
N LYS A 104 26.11 -20.93 -45.10
CA LYS A 104 26.29 -22.30 -45.59
C LYS A 104 27.24 -23.08 -44.70
N GLY A 105 27.27 -24.40 -44.87
CA GLY A 105 28.20 -25.26 -44.14
C GLY A 105 27.96 -25.25 -42.63
N LYS A 106 29.05 -25.15 -41.85
CA LYS A 106 29.03 -25.29 -40.38
C LYS A 106 28.19 -24.19 -39.71
N SER A 107 28.35 -22.94 -40.10
CA SER A 107 27.62 -21.80 -39.51
C SER A 107 26.11 -21.94 -39.69
N LYS A 108 25.65 -22.41 -40.86
CA LYS A 108 24.23 -22.73 -41.07
C LYS A 108 23.75 -23.84 -40.13
N ALA A 109 24.52 -24.92 -40.00
CA ALA A 109 24.15 -26.02 -39.13
C ALA A 109 24.06 -25.60 -37.64
N GLU A 110 24.95 -24.71 -37.19
CA GLU A 110 24.93 -24.15 -35.83
C GLU A 110 23.70 -23.26 -35.60
N LEU A 111 23.39 -22.37 -36.56
CA LEU A 111 22.20 -21.51 -36.47
C LEU A 111 20.89 -22.32 -36.52
N ASP A 112 20.77 -23.27 -37.45
CA ASP A 112 19.58 -24.13 -37.59
C ASP A 112 19.34 -24.96 -36.31
N ALA A 113 20.41 -25.34 -35.59
CA ALA A 113 20.32 -26.05 -34.32
C ALA A 113 19.95 -25.13 -33.13
N ALA A 114 20.40 -23.88 -33.12
CA ALA A 114 20.22 -22.95 -32.00
C ALA A 114 18.90 -22.16 -32.04
N LEU A 115 18.43 -21.77 -33.22
CA LEU A 115 17.24 -20.94 -33.41
C LEU A 115 15.97 -21.49 -32.72
N PRO A 116 15.68 -22.81 -32.75
CA PRO A 116 14.53 -23.34 -32.01
C PRO A 116 14.58 -23.05 -30.51
N ASN A 117 15.76 -23.19 -29.88
CA ASN A 117 15.93 -22.90 -28.46
C ASN A 117 15.79 -21.40 -28.16
N ILE A 118 16.33 -20.54 -29.03
CA ILE A 118 16.20 -19.07 -28.91
C ILE A 118 14.72 -18.66 -28.96
N ARG A 119 13.93 -19.24 -29.88
CA ARG A 119 12.49 -18.97 -29.98
C ARG A 119 11.73 -19.43 -28.74
N THR A 120 12.02 -20.62 -28.21
CA THR A 120 11.45 -21.10 -26.94
C THR A 120 11.77 -20.16 -25.78
N LEU A 121 13.01 -19.69 -25.66
CA LEU A 121 13.39 -18.72 -24.63
C LEU A 121 12.65 -17.38 -24.81
N ARG A 122 12.43 -16.94 -26.05
CA ARG A 122 11.65 -15.72 -26.33
C ARG A 122 10.18 -15.84 -25.94
N GLU A 123 9.58 -17.01 -26.14
CA GLU A 123 8.22 -17.32 -25.65
C GLU A 123 8.16 -17.38 -24.12
N ASN A 124 9.21 -17.90 -23.47
CA ASN A 124 9.33 -17.89 -22.03
C ASN A 124 9.38 -16.45 -21.49
N VAL A 125 10.18 -15.57 -22.09
CA VAL A 125 10.20 -14.14 -21.72
C VAL A 125 8.81 -13.51 -21.88
N ALA A 126 8.08 -13.81 -22.95
CA ALA A 126 6.72 -13.30 -23.14
C ALA A 126 5.75 -13.80 -22.06
N THR A 127 5.95 -14.99 -21.51
CA THR A 127 5.15 -15.56 -20.42
C THR A 127 5.47 -14.89 -19.09
N GLU A 128 6.75 -14.78 -18.76
CA GLU A 128 7.18 -14.11 -17.52
C GLU A 128 6.84 -12.62 -17.53
N TYR A 129 6.99 -11.94 -18.67
CA TYR A 129 6.66 -10.52 -18.81
C TYR A 129 5.18 -10.24 -18.56
N ARG A 130 4.28 -11.10 -19.07
CA ARG A 130 2.83 -11.01 -18.77
C ARG A 130 2.54 -11.22 -17.29
N SER A 131 3.36 -12.00 -16.57
CA SER A 131 3.18 -12.18 -15.12
C SER A 131 3.40 -10.91 -14.32
N LEU A 132 4.13 -9.92 -14.85
CA LEU A 132 4.31 -8.60 -14.21
C LEU A 132 2.98 -7.87 -14.01
N GLU A 133 2.02 -8.03 -14.92
CA GLU A 133 0.72 -7.36 -14.83
C GLU A 133 -0.03 -7.78 -13.57
N LEU A 134 0.09 -9.06 -13.19
CA LEU A 134 -0.58 -9.66 -12.04
C LEU A 134 0.21 -9.53 -10.73
N ALA A 135 1.45 -9.04 -10.77
CA ALA A 135 2.28 -8.89 -9.59
C ALA A 135 1.69 -7.82 -8.64
N SER A 136 1.80 -8.04 -7.34
CA SER A 136 1.46 -7.05 -6.31
C SER A 136 2.73 -6.35 -5.82
N ALA A 137 2.62 -5.34 -4.95
CA ALA A 137 3.80 -4.73 -4.31
C ALA A 137 4.65 -5.75 -3.54
N ILE A 138 4.03 -6.82 -3.02
CA ILE A 138 4.72 -7.87 -2.24
C ILE A 138 5.45 -8.85 -3.17
N THR A 139 4.86 -9.16 -4.32
CA THR A 139 5.39 -10.18 -5.26
C THR A 139 6.16 -9.58 -6.45
N TRP A 140 6.35 -8.25 -6.45
CA TRP A 140 6.96 -7.52 -7.55
C TRP A 140 8.41 -7.92 -7.78
N ASP A 141 9.23 -7.97 -6.73
CA ASP A 141 10.65 -8.27 -6.88
C ASP A 141 10.91 -9.70 -7.38
N ASP A 142 10.09 -10.66 -6.95
CA ASP A 142 10.15 -12.03 -7.46
C ASP A 142 9.78 -12.09 -8.94
N ALA A 143 8.73 -11.37 -9.36
CA ALA A 143 8.32 -11.31 -10.76
C ALA A 143 9.39 -10.65 -11.64
N LYS A 144 9.97 -9.54 -11.18
CA LYS A 144 11.11 -8.86 -11.80
C LYS A 144 12.31 -9.80 -11.94
N GLY A 145 12.62 -10.57 -10.90
CA GLY A 145 13.70 -11.55 -10.91
C GLY A 145 13.53 -12.62 -11.98
N ARG A 146 12.31 -13.14 -12.16
CA ARG A 146 12.01 -14.14 -13.21
C ARG A 146 12.14 -13.55 -14.61
N VAL A 147 11.62 -12.35 -14.84
CA VAL A 147 11.74 -11.66 -16.14
C VAL A 147 13.19 -11.37 -16.48
N ASN A 148 13.96 -10.81 -15.54
CA ASN A 148 15.39 -10.54 -15.74
C ASN A 148 16.15 -11.82 -16.09
N LYS A 149 15.91 -12.91 -15.34
CA LYS A 149 16.53 -14.20 -15.63
C LYS A 149 16.18 -14.71 -17.02
N ALA A 150 14.91 -14.65 -17.42
CA ALA A 150 14.47 -15.10 -18.73
C ALA A 150 15.10 -14.28 -19.87
N VAL A 151 15.19 -12.95 -19.70
CA VAL A 151 15.86 -12.05 -20.66
C VAL A 151 17.35 -12.35 -20.74
N ASP A 152 18.03 -12.56 -19.61
CA ASP A 152 19.46 -12.87 -19.58
C ASP A 152 19.78 -14.23 -20.22
N GLU A 153 18.94 -15.24 -19.98
CA GLU A 153 19.07 -16.56 -20.61
C GLU A 153 18.90 -16.47 -22.13
N LEU A 154 17.96 -15.66 -22.60
CA LEU A 154 17.75 -15.40 -24.02
C LEU A 154 18.95 -14.66 -24.65
N LYS A 155 19.43 -13.58 -24.03
CA LYS A 155 20.62 -12.86 -24.48
C LYS A 155 21.83 -13.79 -24.59
N LYS A 156 22.10 -14.59 -23.55
CA LYS A 156 23.18 -15.59 -23.56
C LYS A 156 23.03 -16.65 -24.65
N ALA A 157 21.80 -17.01 -25.04
CA ALA A 157 21.58 -17.96 -26.13
C ALA A 157 21.88 -17.33 -27.49
N ILE A 158 21.55 -16.05 -27.68
CA ILE A 158 21.87 -15.26 -28.87
C ILE A 158 23.39 -15.05 -28.97
N ASP A 159 24.05 -14.59 -27.91
CA ASP A 159 25.50 -14.30 -27.90
C ASP A 159 26.38 -15.52 -28.22
N LYS A 160 25.86 -16.74 -28.03
CA LYS A 160 26.58 -17.98 -28.37
C LYS A 160 26.66 -18.25 -29.87
N VAL A 161 25.80 -17.63 -30.67
CA VAL A 161 25.64 -17.92 -32.10
C VAL A 161 25.67 -16.69 -33.00
N ASP A 162 25.76 -15.48 -32.43
CA ASP A 162 25.95 -14.24 -33.17
C ASP A 162 27.37 -14.08 -33.73
#